data_AF-A0A7S0B7I9-F1
#
_entry.id   AF-A0A7S0B7I9-F1
#
_cell.length_a   1.000
_cell.length_b   1.000
_cell.length_c   1.000
_cell.angle_alpha   90.00
_cell.angle_beta   90.00
_cell.angle_gamma   90.00
#
_symmetry.space_group_name_H-M   'P 1'
#
loop_
_entity.id
_entity.type
_entity.pdbx_description
1 polymer ?
#
loop_
_entity_poly.entity_id
_entity_poly.type
_entity_poly.pdbx_seq_one_letter_code
_entity_poly.pdbx_strand_id
1 'polypeptide(L)'
;SLYALHQTMGQPVGATNGVDVYTNLVLFARSDVPDILGQFCHELVAESEQTQAGFVNVFEWHATNQFWQAKVVCPARPLHSVVLPKQVKDRLLDDLREFTGLDARRWYKQHGIQHKRGYLLYGSPGT
;
A
#
# COMPACT_ATOMS: atom_id res chain seq x y z
N SER A 1 -7.67 -16.29 23.00
CA SER A 1 -6.52 -16.81 22.22
C SER A 1 -6.89 -16.85 20.74
N LEU A 2 -5.92 -16.60 19.86
CA LEU A 2 -6.05 -16.66 18.40
C LEU A 2 -5.39 -17.94 17.90
N TYR A 3 -6.08 -18.66 17.03
CA TYR A 3 -5.60 -19.89 16.39
C TYR A 3 -5.71 -19.73 14.87
N ALA A 4 -4.78 -20.32 14.14
CA ALA A 4 -4.79 -20.35 12.68
C ALA A 4 -4.69 -21.80 12.20
N LEU A 5 -5.56 -22.18 11.27
CA LEU A 5 -5.49 -23.44 10.56
C LEU A 5 -5.13 -23.15 9.10
N HIS A 6 -3.91 -23.52 8.71
CA HIS A 6 -3.47 -23.47 7.32
C HIS A 6 -3.68 -24.85 6.68
N GLN A 7 -4.53 -24.92 5.65
CA GLN A 7 -4.86 -26.14 4.94
C GLN A 7 -4.39 -26.02 3.49
N THR A 8 -3.67 -27.04 3.03
CA THR A 8 -3.33 -27.19 1.62
C THR A 8 -4.19 -28.31 1.06
N MET A 9 -5.05 -27.99 0.09
CA MET A 9 -5.98 -28.92 -0.55
C MET A 9 -5.59 -29.09 -2.02
N GLY A 10 -5.43 -30.33 -2.44
CA GLY A 10 -5.12 -30.71 -3.82
C GLY A 10 -5.39 -32.21 -4.01
N GLN A 11 -5.66 -32.60 -5.26
CA GLN A 11 -5.76 -34.01 -5.61
C GLN A 11 -4.36 -34.64 -5.56
N PRO A 12 -4.18 -35.85 -4.98
CA PRO A 12 -2.91 -36.57 -5.13
C PRO A 12 -2.72 -36.94 -6.59
N VAL A 13 -1.67 -36.42 -7.25
CA VAL A 13 -1.38 -36.72 -8.67
C VAL A 13 0.03 -37.30 -8.86
N GLY A 14 0.17 -38.15 -9.89
CA GLY A 14 1.45 -38.66 -10.36
C GLY A 14 2.27 -37.62 -11.14
N ALA A 15 3.57 -37.86 -11.27
CA ALA A 15 4.66 -36.89 -11.53
C ALA A 15 4.61 -36.00 -12.79
N THR A 16 3.53 -35.97 -13.59
CA THR A 16 3.55 -35.36 -14.94
C THR A 16 2.44 -34.35 -15.26
N ASN A 17 1.49 -34.06 -14.36
CA ASN A 17 0.48 -33.02 -14.59
C ASN A 17 0.59 -31.88 -13.56
N GLY A 18 0.38 -30.63 -14.02
CA GLY A 18 0.36 -29.45 -13.17
C GLY A 18 -0.71 -29.57 -12.10
N VAL A 19 -0.32 -29.34 -10.85
CA VAL A 19 -1.20 -29.46 -9.68
C VAL A 19 -1.86 -28.10 -9.41
N ASP A 20 -3.18 -28.02 -9.46
CA ASP A 20 -3.89 -26.91 -8.84
C ASP A 20 -3.93 -27.14 -7.33
N VAL A 21 -2.99 -26.50 -6.63
CA VAL A 21 -2.90 -26.51 -5.17
C VAL A 21 -3.65 -25.29 -4.64
N TYR A 22 -4.68 -25.53 -3.84
CA TYR A 22 -5.40 -24.47 -3.12
C TYR A 22 -4.90 -24.42 -1.69
N THR A 23 -4.64 -23.21 -1.19
CA THR A 23 -4.38 -22.97 0.22
C THR A 23 -5.53 -22.20 0.85
N ASN A 24 -5.92 -22.60 2.06
CA ASN A 24 -6.90 -21.91 2.88
C ASN A 24 -6.26 -21.59 4.25
N LEU A 25 -6.46 -20.37 4.74
CA LEU A 25 -6.08 -19.96 6.08
C LEU A 25 -7.35 -19.58 6.85
N VAL A 26 -7.71 -20.39 7.85
CA VAL A 26 -8.87 -20.13 8.71
C VAL A 26 -8.38 -19.64 10.06
N LEU A 27 -8.81 -18.44 10.46
CA LEU A 27 -8.51 -17.84 11.75
C LEU A 27 -9.67 -18.08 12.73
N PHE A 28 -9.37 -18.58 13.91
CA PHE A 28 -10.33 -18.82 14.98
C PHE A 28 -9.95 -18.01 16.22
N ALA A 29 -10.94 -17.36 16.81
CA ALA A 29 -10.81 -16.67 18.08
C ALA A 29 -11.82 -17.22 19.07
N ARG A 30 -11.41 -17.35 20.34
CA ARG A 30 -12.37 -17.65 21.41
C ARG A 30 -13.33 -16.46 21.59
N SER A 31 -14.61 -16.74 21.84
CA SER A 31 -15.64 -15.69 21.98
C SER A 31 -15.51 -14.84 23.24
N ASP A 32 -14.68 -15.25 24.19
CA ASP A 32 -14.41 -14.56 25.45
C ASP A 32 -13.43 -13.38 25.28
N VAL A 33 -12.79 -13.24 24.12
CA VAL A 33 -11.93 -12.10 23.79
C VAL A 33 -12.57 -11.27 22.67
N PRO A 34 -13.22 -10.13 23.00
CA PRO A 34 -13.81 -9.28 21.98
C PRO A 34 -12.73 -8.68 21.08
N ASP A 35 -13.05 -8.56 19.79
CA ASP A 35 -12.28 -7.85 18.76
C ASP A 35 -10.81 -8.30 18.51
N ILE A 36 -10.42 -9.47 19.00
CA ILE A 36 -9.05 -9.99 18.79
C ILE A 36 -8.71 -10.17 17.30
N LEU A 37 -9.69 -10.51 16.45
CA LEU A 37 -9.49 -10.62 15.01
C LEU A 37 -9.32 -9.25 14.35
N GLY A 38 -10.11 -8.25 14.77
CA GLY A 38 -9.98 -6.88 14.28
C GLY A 38 -8.62 -6.29 14.62
N GLN A 39 -8.18 -6.47 15.88
CA GLN A 39 -6.86 -6.08 16.33
C GLN A 39 -5.74 -6.77 15.53
N PHE A 40 -5.82 -8.10 15.38
CA PHE A 40 -4.83 -8.85 14.60
C PHE A 40 -4.74 -8.38 13.14
N CYS A 41 -5.87 -8.19 12.47
CA CYS A 41 -5.89 -7.65 11.11
C CYS A 41 -5.29 -6.24 11.06
N HIS A 42 -5.60 -5.38 12.03
CA HIS A 42 -5.05 -4.03 12.09
C HIS A 42 -3.53 -4.04 12.25
N GLU A 43 -3.01 -4.90 13.13
CA GLU A 43 -1.57 -5.08 13.34
C GLU A 43 -0.88 -5.56 12.06
N LEU A 44 -1.45 -6.56 11.38
CA LEU A 44 -0.91 -7.05 10.10
C LEU A 44 -0.93 -6.00 8.99
N VAL A 45 -2.00 -5.20 8.90
CA VAL A 45 -2.04 -4.09 7.93
C VAL A 45 -0.99 -3.06 8.27
N ALA A 46 -0.85 -2.68 9.55
CA ALA A 46 0.16 -1.72 9.99
C ALA A 46 1.60 -2.21 9.70
N GLU A 47 1.87 -3.50 9.93
CA GLU A 47 3.15 -4.13 9.59
C GLU A 47 3.37 -4.18 8.08
N SER A 48 2.36 -4.58 7.30
CA SER A 48 2.43 -4.60 5.84
C SER A 48 2.60 -3.22 5.22
N GLU A 49 2.06 -2.17 5.84
CA GLU A 49 2.19 -0.78 5.42
C GLU A 49 3.47 -0.12 5.94
N GLN A 50 4.22 -0.78 6.83
CA GLN A 50 5.43 -0.23 7.39
C GLN A 50 6.46 0.01 6.29
N THR A 51 6.72 1.28 6.01
CA THR A 51 7.67 1.66 4.97
C THR A 51 9.10 1.41 5.47
N GLN A 52 9.83 0.56 4.77
CA GLN A 52 11.27 0.45 4.96
C GLN A 52 11.96 1.69 4.36
N ALA A 53 12.81 2.35 5.15
CA ALA A 53 13.54 3.53 4.68
C ALA A 53 14.33 3.22 3.40
N GLY A 54 14.16 4.05 2.37
CA GLY A 54 14.82 3.87 1.08
C GLY A 54 14.12 2.91 0.11
N PHE A 55 12.97 2.35 0.48
CA PHE A 55 12.14 1.53 -0.41
C PHE A 55 10.72 2.10 -0.51
N VAL A 56 10.04 1.79 -1.62
CA VAL A 56 8.65 2.17 -1.88
C VAL A 56 7.85 0.91 -2.22
N ASN A 57 6.68 0.78 -1.60
CA ASN A 57 5.71 -0.26 -1.91
C ASN A 57 4.86 0.21 -3.10
N VAL A 58 4.85 -0.56 -4.19
CA VAL A 58 3.99 -0.32 -5.35
C VAL A 58 2.74 -1.18 -5.24
N PHE A 59 1.58 -0.53 -5.24
CA PHE A 59 0.29 -1.17 -5.16
C PHE A 59 -0.40 -1.21 -6.52
N GLU A 60 -1.07 -2.31 -6.82
CA GLU A 60 -1.91 -2.49 -8.00
C GLU A 60 -3.34 -2.81 -7.56
N TRP A 61 -4.32 -2.27 -8.29
CA TRP A 61 -5.72 -2.59 -8.04
C TRP A 61 -6.04 -4.02 -8.50
N HIS A 62 -6.41 -4.89 -7.57
CA HIS A 62 -6.81 -6.26 -7.86
C HIS A 62 -8.32 -6.34 -8.14
N ALA A 63 -8.70 -6.15 -9.41
CA ALA A 63 -10.09 -5.97 -9.83
C ALA A 63 -11.05 -7.10 -9.40
N THR A 64 -10.63 -8.37 -9.49
CA THR A 64 -11.49 -9.53 -9.19
C THR A 64 -11.90 -9.58 -7.72
N ASN A 65 -10.98 -9.22 -6.82
CA ASN A 65 -11.20 -9.29 -5.37
C ASN A 65 -11.41 -7.90 -4.74
N GLN A 66 -11.39 -6.84 -5.55
CA GLN A 66 -11.70 -5.47 -5.19
C GLN A 66 -10.86 -4.89 -4.03
N PHE A 67 -9.53 -5.08 -4.08
CA PHE A 67 -8.62 -4.48 -3.10
C PHE A 67 -7.30 -4.01 -3.73
N TRP A 68 -6.54 -3.18 -3.01
CA TRP A 68 -5.19 -2.77 -3.39
C TRP A 68 -4.17 -3.81 -2.94
N GLN A 69 -3.47 -4.43 -3.88
CA GLN A 69 -2.47 -5.46 -3.60
C GLN A 69 -1.07 -4.87 -3.70
N ALA A 70 -0.24 -5.04 -2.66
CA ALA A 70 1.19 -4.76 -2.75
C ALA A 70 1.83 -5.75 -3.72
N LYS A 71 2.42 -5.25 -4.81
CA LYS A 71 2.98 -6.07 -5.89
C LYS A 71 4.49 -6.19 -5.81
N VAL A 72 5.17 -5.08 -5.54
CA VAL A 72 6.63 -5.03 -5.51
C VAL A 72 7.10 -3.97 -4.52
N VAL A 73 8.19 -4.28 -3.84
CA VAL A 73 8.97 -3.33 -3.05
C VAL A 73 10.19 -2.96 -3.88
N CYS A 74 10.35 -1.68 -4.22
CA CYS A 74 11.45 -1.21 -5.05
C CYS A 74 12.27 -0.14 -4.34
N PRO A 75 13.59 -0.02 -4.61
CA PRO A 75 14.40 1.06 -4.06
C PRO A 75 13.85 2.42 -4.49
N ALA A 76 13.66 3.32 -3.53
CA ALA A 76 13.24 4.69 -3.77
C ALA A 76 14.30 5.41 -4.63
N ARG A 77 13.91 5.92 -5.79
CA ARG A 77 14.83 6.67 -6.65
C ARG A 77 15.16 8.03 -6.01
N PRO A 78 16.45 8.37 -5.82
CA PRO A 78 16.81 9.67 -5.30
C PRO A 78 16.30 10.78 -6.21
N LEU A 79 15.69 11.81 -5.64
CA LEU A 79 15.08 12.88 -6.42
C LEU A 79 16.08 13.60 -7.35
N HIS A 80 17.35 13.71 -6.94
CA HIS A 80 18.39 14.34 -7.76
C HIS A 80 18.66 13.57 -9.08
N SER A 81 18.37 12.27 -9.14
CA SER A 81 18.50 11.45 -10.36
C SER A 81 17.43 11.77 -11.41
N VAL A 82 16.34 12.44 -11.02
CA VAL A 82 15.29 12.88 -11.92
C VAL A 82 15.67 14.25 -12.48
N VAL A 83 15.91 14.29 -13.79
CA VAL A 83 16.30 15.49 -14.52
C VAL A 83 15.04 16.23 -14.97
N LEU A 84 14.72 17.33 -14.28
CA LEU A 84 13.65 18.26 -14.63
C LEU A 84 14.23 19.68 -14.66
N PRO A 85 13.62 20.64 -15.39
CA PRO A 85 13.98 22.04 -15.27
C PRO A 85 13.94 22.47 -13.80
N LYS A 86 15.03 23.07 -13.32
CA LYS A 86 15.23 23.38 -11.89
C LYS A 86 14.03 24.12 -11.29
N GLN A 87 13.53 25.15 -11.97
CA GLN A 87 12.39 25.94 -11.51
C GLN A 87 11.10 25.13 -11.35
N VAL A 88 10.86 24.15 -12.22
CA VAL A 88 9.68 23.26 -12.14
C VAL A 88 9.82 22.33 -10.95
N LYS A 89 11.01 21.74 -10.78
CA LYS A 89 11.33 20.84 -9.67
C LYS A 89 11.19 21.53 -8.32
N ASP A 90 11.80 22.70 -8.17
CA ASP A 90 11.78 23.45 -6.92
C ASP A 90 10.34 23.86 -6.55
N ARG A 91 9.58 24.39 -7.52
CA ARG A 91 8.17 24.78 -7.31
C ARG A 91 7.29 23.60 -6.88
N LEU A 92 7.48 22.43 -7.49
CA LEU A 92 6.73 21.22 -7.13
C LEU A 92 7.06 20.76 -5.70
N LEU A 93 8.34 20.76 -5.33
CA LEU A 93 8.77 20.31 -3.99
C LEU A 93 8.30 21.25 -2.89
N ASP A 94 8.36 22.55 -3.13
CA ASP A 94 7.92 23.54 -2.15
C ASP A 94 6.40 23.43 -1.93
N ASP A 95 5.62 23.26 -2.99
CA ASP A 95 4.18 23.01 -2.89
C ASP A 95 3.87 21.72 -2.12
N LEU A 96 4.59 20.62 -2.38
CA LEU A 96 4.42 19.35 -1.67
C LEU A 96 4.75 19.50 -0.18
N ARG A 97 5.83 20.20 0.17
CA ARG A 97 6.21 20.46 1.56
C ARG A 97 5.17 21.28 2.29
N GLU A 98 4.62 22.30 1.64
CA GLU A 98 3.53 23.11 2.20
C GLU A 98 2.27 22.24 2.40
N PHE A 99 1.83 21.53 1.36
CA PHE A 99 0.59 20.76 1.37
C PHE A 99 0.59 19.62 2.41
N THR A 100 1.73 18.97 2.61
CA THR A 100 1.94 17.92 3.61
C THR A 100 2.15 18.45 5.03
N GLY A 101 2.39 19.76 5.16
CA GLY A 101 2.57 20.43 6.44
C GLY A 101 1.30 20.42 7.31
N LEU A 102 1.50 20.45 8.62
CA LEU A 102 0.40 20.49 9.60
C LEU A 102 -0.45 21.76 9.45
N ASP A 103 0.16 22.88 9.08
CA ASP A 103 -0.52 24.16 8.92
C ASP A 103 -1.47 24.15 7.72
N ALA A 104 -1.05 23.58 6.58
CA ALA A 104 -1.96 23.37 5.45
C ALA A 104 -3.15 22.50 5.87
N ARG A 105 -2.90 21.35 6.53
CA ARG A 105 -3.99 20.49 7.00
C ARG A 105 -4.99 21.21 7.92
N ARG A 106 -4.49 22.07 8.83
CA ARG A 106 -5.33 22.91 9.70
C ARG A 106 -6.12 23.93 8.90
N TRP A 107 -5.49 24.63 7.98
CA TRP A 107 -6.12 25.63 7.12
C TRP A 107 -7.27 25.02 6.31
N TYR A 108 -7.04 23.89 5.64
CA TYR A 108 -8.07 23.16 4.88
C TYR A 108 -9.26 22.78 5.78
N LYS A 109 -8.98 22.25 6.97
CA LYS A 109 -10.01 21.89 7.96
C LYS A 109 -10.83 23.10 8.43
N GLN A 110 -10.17 24.21 8.75
CA GLN A 110 -10.83 25.43 9.23
C GLN A 110 -11.75 26.04 8.17
N HIS A 111 -11.39 25.92 6.90
CA HIS A 111 -12.17 26.47 5.79
C HIS A 111 -13.19 25.47 5.22
N GLY A 112 -13.31 24.27 5.79
CA GLY A 112 -14.23 23.24 5.31
C GLY A 112 -13.88 22.67 3.93
N ILE A 113 -12.63 22.83 3.49
CA ILE A 113 -12.15 22.37 2.18
C ILE A 113 -11.56 20.97 2.35
N GLN A 114 -11.89 20.07 1.42
CA GLN A 114 -11.30 18.73 1.43
C GLN A 114 -9.77 18.81 1.22
N HIS A 115 -9.01 18.18 2.12
CA HIS A 115 -7.54 18.13 2.04
C HIS A 115 -7.08 17.16 0.94
N LYS A 116 -7.14 17.64 -0.31
CA LYS A 116 -6.70 16.95 -1.52
C LYS A 116 -6.01 17.94 -2.45
N ARG A 117 -5.00 17.47 -3.17
CA ARG A 117 -4.29 18.24 -4.20
C ARG A 117 -3.97 17.32 -5.39
N GLY A 118 -4.24 17.81 -6.59
CA GLY A 118 -3.96 17.11 -7.84
C GLY A 118 -2.83 17.80 -8.59
N TYR A 119 -1.94 17.01 -9.21
CA TYR A 119 -0.85 17.49 -10.05
C TYR A 119 -1.01 16.92 -11.45
N LEU A 120 -0.88 17.77 -12.48
CA LEU A 120 -0.87 17.35 -13.88
C LEU A 120 0.54 17.50 -14.43
N LEU A 121 1.21 16.38 -14.66
CA LEU A 121 2.50 16.32 -15.34
C LEU A 121 2.23 15.99 -16.82
N TYR A 122 2.71 16.84 -17.72
CA TYR A 122 2.49 16.70 -19.16
C TYR A 122 3.78 16.97 -19.93
N GLY A 123 3.92 16.34 -21.10
CA GLY A 123 5.12 16.38 -21.92
C GLY A 123 5.06 15.37 -23.06
N SER A 124 6.08 15.35 -23.91
CA SER A 124 6.25 14.28 -24.89
C SER A 124 6.58 12.95 -24.18
N PRO A 125 6.21 11.78 -24.73
CA PRO A 125 6.59 10.51 -24.14
C PRO A 125 8.10 10.41 -23.91
N GLY A 126 8.52 9.97 -22.72
CA GLY A 126 9.94 9.82 -22.35
C GLY A 126 10.61 11.06 -21.74
N THR A 127 9.85 12.10 -21.40
CA THR A 127 10.32 13.24 -20.59
C THR A 127 10.14 13.03 -19.10
#